data_AF-A0A7R9Z0E6-F1
#
_entry.id   AF-A0A7R9Z0E6-F1
#
_cell.length_a   1.000
_cell.length_b   1.000
_cell.length_c   1.000
_cell.angle_alpha   90.00
_cell.angle_beta   90.00
_cell.angle_gamma   90.00
#
_symmetry.space_group_name_H-M   'P 1'
#
loop_
_entity.id
_entity.type
_entity.pdbx_description
1 polymer ?
#
loop_
_entity_poly.entity_id
_entity_poly.type
_entity_poly.pdbx_seq_one_letter_code
_entity_poly.pdbx_strand_id
1 'polypeptide(L)'
;RTSYRLYPQRHAVLFSFSVLTCVNSWMWITWSPIAAPVSRYWSVDPRNVDALSYVYMYVYILLSFPALYLLNRRGLRFGLLSGAALNLAGSVVRYAGTRSFNLIYVGTSVVAAAQTFTLAVPPLLAGKWFGADERGAATSLG
;
A
#
# COMPACT_ATOMS: atom_id res chain seq x y z
N ARG A 1 -5.94 -27.41 -23.59
CA ARG A 1 -6.44 -26.01 -23.50
C ARG A 1 -7.47 -25.97 -22.38
N THR A 2 -7.08 -25.61 -21.17
CA THR A 2 -8.00 -25.50 -20.02
C THR A 2 -8.71 -24.16 -20.11
N SER A 3 -9.96 -24.17 -20.54
CA SER A 3 -10.81 -22.98 -20.62
C SER A 3 -11.11 -22.47 -19.20
N TYR A 4 -10.42 -21.42 -18.79
CA TYR A 4 -10.72 -20.72 -17.53
C TYR A 4 -12.05 -20.00 -17.68
N ARG A 5 -13.04 -20.38 -16.87
CA ARG A 5 -14.35 -19.72 -16.81
C ARG A 5 -14.15 -18.35 -16.16
N LEU A 6 -14.11 -17.31 -17.00
CA LEU A 6 -13.86 -15.92 -16.60
C LEU A 6 -15.09 -15.35 -15.91
N TYR A 7 -15.05 -15.22 -14.58
CA TYR A 7 -16.14 -14.63 -13.81
C TYR A 7 -16.03 -13.09 -13.79
N PRO A 8 -17.15 -12.35 -13.93
CA PRO A 8 -17.18 -10.87 -13.89
C PRO A 8 -16.71 -10.30 -12.54
N GLN A 9 -16.71 -11.12 -11.50
CA GLN A 9 -16.18 -10.81 -10.17
C GLN A 9 -14.68 -10.41 -10.19
N ARG A 10 -13.90 -10.77 -11.22
CA ARG A 10 -12.49 -10.35 -11.35
C ARG A 10 -12.34 -8.83 -11.45
N HIS A 11 -13.28 -8.16 -12.11
CA HIS A 11 -13.23 -6.71 -12.33
C HIS A 11 -13.58 -5.94 -11.05
N ALA A 12 -14.48 -6.47 -10.23
CA ALA A 12 -14.77 -5.89 -8.91
C ALA A 12 -13.56 -5.98 -7.97
N VAL A 13 -12.83 -7.10 -8.00
CA VAL A 13 -11.60 -7.26 -7.21
C VAL A 13 -10.48 -6.35 -7.71
N LEU A 14 -10.32 -6.22 -9.04
CA LEU A 14 -9.38 -5.28 -9.65
C LEU A 14 -9.73 -3.84 -9.28
N PHE A 15 -11.00 -3.44 -9.38
CA PHE A 15 -11.44 -2.10 -9.02
C PHE A 15 -11.16 -1.78 -7.55
N SER A 16 -11.52 -2.67 -6.62
CA SER A 16 -11.20 -2.51 -5.20
C SER A 16 -9.70 -2.45 -4.93
N PHE A 17 -8.91 -3.21 -5.69
CA PHE A 17 -7.45 -3.15 -5.63
C PHE A 17 -6.92 -1.80 -6.11
N SER A 18 -7.34 -1.32 -7.28
CA SER A 18 -6.96 -0.01 -7.82
C SER A 18 -7.36 1.15 -6.91
N VAL A 19 -8.53 1.06 -6.26
CA VAL A 19 -8.95 2.05 -5.26
C VAL A 19 -8.02 2.00 -4.05
N LEU A 20 -7.65 0.81 -3.56
CA LEU A 20 -6.71 0.66 -2.45
C LEU A 20 -5.31 1.20 -2.79
N THR A 21 -4.82 0.95 -4.00
CA THR A 21 -3.50 1.44 -4.47
C THR A 21 -3.51 2.95 -4.64
N CYS A 22 -4.62 3.51 -5.13
CA CYS A 22 -4.84 4.96 -5.23
C CYS A 22 -4.82 5.63 -3.84
N VAL A 23 -5.58 5.09 -2.88
CA VAL A 23 -5.59 5.61 -1.49
C VAL A 23 -4.21 5.53 -0.86
N ASN A 24 -3.49 4.44 -1.06
CA ASN A 24 -2.14 4.28 -0.52
C ASN A 24 -1.16 5.30 -1.12
N SER A 25 -1.20 5.49 -2.45
CA SER A 25 -0.38 6.50 -3.15
C SER A 25 -0.68 7.92 -2.66
N TRP A 26 -1.95 8.24 -2.42
CA TRP A 26 -2.34 9.52 -1.84
C TRP A 26 -1.73 9.70 -0.45
N MET A 27 -1.85 8.68 0.41
CA MET A 27 -1.34 8.72 1.78
C MET A 27 0.17 8.89 1.87
N TRP A 28 0.91 8.39 0.89
CA TRP A 28 2.36 8.54 0.79
C TRP A 28 2.75 10.01 0.51
N ILE A 29 2.08 10.66 -0.44
CA ILE A 29 2.43 12.04 -0.86
C ILE A 29 1.80 13.10 0.05
N THR A 30 0.83 12.74 0.90
CA THR A 30 0.03 13.68 1.72
C THR A 30 0.87 14.68 2.51
N TRP A 31 2.02 14.28 3.07
CA TRP A 31 2.84 15.17 3.91
C TRP A 31 3.80 16.08 3.14
N SER A 32 4.14 15.72 1.90
CA SER A 32 5.10 16.46 1.07
C SER A 32 4.68 17.93 0.81
N PRO A 33 3.43 18.24 0.40
CA PRO A 33 3.03 19.62 0.10
C PRO A 33 2.78 20.48 1.36
N ILE A 34 2.54 19.85 2.51
CA ILE A 34 2.19 20.52 3.77
C ILE A 34 3.30 20.45 4.81
N ALA A 35 4.54 20.16 4.42
CA ALA A 35 5.63 19.97 5.37
C ALA A 35 5.90 21.21 6.25
N ALA A 36 5.83 22.42 5.68
CA ALA A 36 6.04 23.67 6.40
C ALA A 36 4.96 24.01 7.44
N PRO A 37 3.64 23.91 7.15
CA PRO A 37 2.62 24.10 8.19
C PRO A 37 2.60 22.98 9.23
N VAL A 38 2.91 21.73 8.84
CA VAL A 38 3.04 20.58 9.74
C VAL A 38 4.18 20.79 10.74
N SER A 39 5.36 21.20 10.27
CA SER A 39 6.51 21.45 11.15
C SER A 39 6.22 22.54 12.19
N ARG A 40 5.46 23.58 11.80
CA ARG A 40 4.99 24.64 12.71
C ARG A 40 3.95 24.15 13.71
N TYR A 41 3.03 23.28 13.30
CA TYR A 41 1.96 22.79 14.18
C TYR A 41 2.49 21.86 15.30
N TRP A 42 3.43 20.97 14.97
CA TRP A 42 4.05 20.06 15.95
C TRP A 42 5.39 20.56 16.52
N SER A 43 5.82 21.78 16.18
CA SER A 43 7.10 22.38 16.58
C SER A 43 8.31 21.46 16.36
N VAL A 44 8.31 20.73 15.24
CA VAL A 44 9.36 19.78 14.86
C VAL A 44 10.20 20.32 13.71
N ASP A 45 11.45 19.90 13.65
CA ASP A 45 12.34 20.22 12.52
C ASP A 45 11.69 19.75 11.19
N PRO A 46 11.64 20.60 10.15
CA PRO A 46 11.18 20.21 8.81
C PRO A 46 11.80 18.90 8.30
N ARG A 47 13.06 18.62 8.65
CA ARG A 47 13.75 17.37 8.29
C ARG A 47 13.04 16.11 8.81
N ASN A 48 12.37 16.21 9.95
CA ASN A 48 11.62 15.09 10.51
C ASN A 48 10.36 14.82 9.68
N VAL A 49 9.73 15.87 9.14
CA VAL A 49 8.59 15.71 8.24
C VAL A 49 9.04 15.04 6.93
N ASP A 50 10.20 15.41 6.41
CA ASP A 50 10.80 14.74 5.25
C ASP A 50 11.15 13.27 5.56
N ALA A 51 11.59 12.99 6.79
CA ALA A 51 11.89 11.63 7.22
C ALA A 51 10.68 10.68 7.20
N LEU A 52 9.44 11.19 7.24
CA LEU A 52 8.25 10.35 7.00
C LEU A 52 8.28 9.70 5.62
N SER A 53 8.78 10.39 4.60
CA SER A 53 8.96 9.85 3.25
C SER A 53 10.08 8.80 3.20
N TYR A 54 11.16 9.01 3.97
CA TYR A 54 12.24 8.02 4.06
C TYR A 54 11.79 6.73 4.75
N VAL A 55 10.90 6.81 5.75
CA VAL A 55 10.30 5.63 6.40
C VAL A 55 9.64 4.71 5.37
N TYR A 56 8.95 5.26 4.37
CA TYR A 56 8.36 4.47 3.29
C TYR A 56 9.42 3.68 2.51
N MET A 57 10.53 4.32 2.12
CA MET A 57 11.63 3.64 1.44
C MET A 57 12.26 2.52 2.28
N TYR A 58 12.53 2.79 3.56
CA TYR A 58 13.15 1.79 4.45
C TYR A 58 12.23 0.60 4.71
N VAL A 59 10.97 0.87 5.05
CA VAL A 59 9.97 -0.19 5.30
C VAL A 59 9.73 -0.99 4.02
N TYR A 60 9.70 -0.33 2.85
CA TYR A 60 9.58 -1.02 1.58
C TYR A 60 10.72 -2.00 1.36
N ILE A 61 11.99 -1.58 1.48
CA ILE A 61 13.16 -2.45 1.28
C ILE A 61 13.12 -3.64 2.23
N LEU A 62 12.84 -3.41 3.52
CA LEU A 62 12.81 -4.47 4.53
C LEU A 62 11.67 -5.46 4.32
N LEU A 63 10.47 -4.96 3.97
CA LEU A 63 9.28 -5.80 3.86
C LEU A 63 9.07 -6.39 2.46
N SER A 64 9.79 -5.95 1.43
CA SER A 64 9.52 -6.40 0.05
C SER A 64 9.70 -7.91 -0.11
N PHE A 65 10.81 -8.46 0.40
CA PHE A 65 11.07 -9.91 0.38
C PHE A 65 10.06 -10.75 1.19
N PRO A 66 9.80 -10.45 2.48
CA PRO A 66 8.85 -11.23 3.26
C PRO A 66 7.40 -11.06 2.76
N ALA A 67 7.04 -9.88 2.23
CA ALA A 67 5.73 -9.67 1.63
C ALA A 67 5.52 -10.58 0.41
N LEU A 68 6.52 -10.66 -0.48
CA LEU A 68 6.48 -11.58 -1.63
C LEU A 68 6.33 -13.05 -1.21
N TYR A 69 7.13 -13.47 -0.23
CA TYR A 69 7.09 -14.84 0.29
C TYR A 69 5.70 -15.17 0.88
N LEU A 70 5.16 -14.26 1.69
CA LEU A 70 3.87 -14.44 2.36
C LEU A 70 2.72 -14.48 1.34
N LEU A 71 2.74 -13.61 0.33
CA LEU A 71 1.76 -13.60 -0.75
C LEU A 71 1.78 -14.90 -1.56
N ASN A 72 2.98 -15.42 -1.86
CA ASN A 72 3.12 -16.65 -2.65
C ASN A 72 2.56 -17.87 -1.89
N ARG A 73 2.77 -17.94 -0.56
CA ARG A 73 2.26 -19.03 0.29
C ARG A 73 0.77 -18.91 0.62
N ARG A 74 0.28 -17.71 0.97
CA ARG A 74 -1.09 -17.50 1.49
C ARG A 74 -2.10 -17.10 0.42
N GLY A 75 -1.62 -16.77 -0.78
CA GLY A 75 -2.45 -16.39 -1.92
C GLY A 75 -2.86 -14.92 -1.94
N LEU A 76 -3.44 -14.52 -3.08
CA LEU A 76 -3.78 -13.14 -3.43
C LEU A 76 -4.83 -12.49 -2.51
N ARG A 77 -5.86 -13.23 -2.12
CA ARG A 77 -6.92 -12.72 -1.22
C ARG A 77 -6.34 -12.27 0.12
N PHE A 78 -5.37 -13.01 0.64
CA PHE A 78 -4.72 -12.68 1.90
C PHE A 78 -3.92 -11.38 1.78
N GLY A 79 -3.16 -11.21 0.70
CA GLY A 79 -2.38 -9.98 0.44
C GLY A 79 -3.24 -8.72 0.31
N LEU A 80 -4.36 -8.82 -0.39
CA LEU A 80 -5.35 -7.74 -0.55
C LEU A 80 -5.99 -7.34 0.79
N LEU A 81 -6.46 -8.33 1.55
CA LEU A 81 -7.08 -8.09 2.86
C LEU A 81 -6.06 -7.57 3.88
N SER A 82 -4.83 -8.08 3.89
CA SER A 82 -3.78 -7.58 4.78
C SER A 82 -3.37 -6.16 4.41
N GLY A 83 -3.25 -5.85 3.11
CA GLY A 83 -2.98 -4.49 2.63
C GLY A 83 -4.08 -3.52 3.07
N ALA A 84 -5.35 -3.86 2.86
CA ALA A 84 -6.48 -3.04 3.28
C ALA A 84 -6.55 -2.85 4.80
N ALA A 85 -6.37 -3.93 5.57
CA ALA A 85 -6.39 -3.89 7.02
C ALA A 85 -5.24 -3.03 7.60
N LEU A 86 -4.02 -3.18 7.07
CA LEU A 86 -2.88 -2.37 7.48
C LEU A 86 -3.07 -0.90 7.10
N ASN A 87 -3.62 -0.63 5.90
CA ASN A 87 -3.87 0.74 5.46
C ASN A 87 -4.92 1.43 6.34
N LEU A 88 -5.99 0.71 6.70
CA LEU A 88 -7.01 1.19 7.64
C LEU A 88 -6.44 1.41 9.04
N ALA A 89 -5.68 0.45 9.57
CA ALA A 89 -5.04 0.57 10.88
C ALA A 89 -4.06 1.76 10.92
N GLY A 90 -3.20 1.90 9.90
CA GLY A 90 -2.25 3.00 9.81
C GLY A 90 -2.94 4.36 9.67
N SER A 91 -4.04 4.44 8.92
CA SER A 91 -4.86 5.65 8.81
C SER A 91 -5.52 6.05 10.14
N VAL A 92 -6.10 5.08 10.85
CA VAL A 92 -6.68 5.31 12.18
C VAL A 92 -5.62 5.77 13.18
N VAL A 93 -4.43 5.17 13.15
CA VAL A 93 -3.31 5.59 14.01
C VAL A 93 -2.83 6.99 13.66
N ARG A 94 -2.77 7.38 12.38
CA ARG A 94 -2.45 8.76 11.96
C ARG A 94 -3.51 9.75 12.45
N TYR A 95 -4.80 9.39 12.39
CA TYR A 95 -5.89 10.22 12.86
C TYR A 95 -5.88 10.41 14.38
N ALA A 96 -5.73 9.31 15.14
CA ALA A 96 -5.59 9.34 16.59
C ALA A 96 -4.29 10.02 17.04
N GLY A 97 -3.24 9.92 16.21
CA GLY A 97 -1.91 10.49 16.42
C GLY A 97 -1.78 11.98 16.18
N THR A 98 -2.86 12.70 15.85
CA THR A 98 -2.85 14.16 15.64
C THR A 98 -2.25 14.95 16.83
N ARG A 99 -2.25 14.37 18.03
CA ARG A 99 -1.67 14.96 19.25
C ARG A 99 -0.17 14.67 19.45
N SER A 100 0.42 13.71 18.74
CA SER A 100 1.84 13.35 18.90
C SER A 100 2.47 12.94 17.58
N PHE A 101 3.56 13.63 17.22
CA PHE A 101 4.32 13.33 16.00
C PHE A 101 4.88 11.90 15.97
N ASN A 102 5.18 11.31 17.13
CA ASN A 102 5.63 9.92 17.23
C ASN A 102 4.55 8.92 16.78
N LEU A 103 3.28 9.19 17.09
CA LEU A 103 2.16 8.36 16.63
C LEU A 103 1.98 8.48 15.11
N ILE A 104 2.26 9.65 14.53
CA ILE A 104 2.25 9.84 13.08
C ILE A 104 3.33 8.99 12.43
N TYR A 105 4.55 8.93 12.99
CA TYR A 105 5.60 8.03 12.49
C TYR A 105 5.18 6.56 12.53
N VAL A 106 4.59 6.11 13.64
CA VAL A 106 4.11 4.72 13.77
C VAL A 106 2.98 4.44 12.78
N GLY A 107 2.02 5.35 12.62
CA GLY A 107 0.96 5.19 11.64
C GLY A 107 1.51 5.16 10.20
N THR A 108 2.51 5.98 9.92
CA THR A 108 3.16 6.05 8.60
C THR A 108 3.95 4.78 8.29
N SER A 109 4.65 4.18 9.26
CA SER A 109 5.33 2.90 9.05
C SER A 109 4.36 1.74 8.81
N VAL A 110 3.18 1.75 9.46
CA VAL A 110 2.12 0.78 9.20
C VAL A 110 1.52 0.94 7.79
N VAL A 111 1.27 2.17 7.33
CA VAL A 111 0.80 2.42 5.95
C VAL A 111 1.88 2.04 4.92
N ALA A 112 3.16 2.30 5.22
CA ALA A 112 4.27 1.87 4.38
C ALA A 112 4.34 0.35 4.26
N ALA A 113 4.13 -0.38 5.36
CA ALA A 113 4.03 -1.83 5.32
C ALA A 113 2.87 -2.30 4.42
N ALA A 114 1.71 -1.63 4.51
CA ALA A 114 0.56 -1.90 3.63
C ALA A 114 0.91 -1.70 2.15
N GLN A 115 1.68 -0.66 1.82
CA GLN A 115 2.11 -0.36 0.44
C GLN A 115 2.94 -1.50 -0.14
N THR A 116 3.88 -2.04 0.63
CA THR A 116 4.75 -3.14 0.19
C THR A 116 3.97 -4.39 -0.18
N PHE A 117 2.93 -4.72 0.61
CA PHE A 117 2.01 -5.81 0.27
C PHE A 117 1.21 -5.51 -0.99
N THR A 118 0.78 -4.27 -1.16
CA THR A 118 -0.06 -3.84 -2.28
C THR A 118 0.71 -3.87 -3.60
N LEU A 119 1.97 -3.42 -3.63
CA LEU A 119 2.82 -3.44 -4.82
C LEU A 119 3.19 -4.85 -5.30
N ALA A 120 3.20 -5.84 -4.41
CA ALA A 120 3.50 -7.24 -4.74
C ALA A 120 2.30 -7.99 -5.37
N VAL A 121 1.08 -7.48 -5.19
CA VAL A 121 -0.18 -8.12 -5.63
C VAL A 121 -0.37 -8.14 -7.17
N PRO A 122 -0.19 -7.05 -7.93
CA PRO A 122 -0.49 -6.99 -9.36
C PRO A 122 0.23 -8.06 -10.20
N PRO A 123 1.56 -8.26 -10.09
CA PRO A 123 2.26 -9.26 -10.90
C PRO A 123 1.82 -10.69 -10.58
N LEU A 124 1.50 -10.98 -9.31
CA LEU A 124 0.99 -12.28 -8.89
C LEU A 124 -0.46 -12.52 -9.34
N LEU A 125 -1.29 -11.47 -9.37
CA LEU A 125 -2.65 -11.52 -9.90
C LEU A 125 -2.64 -11.78 -11.40
N ALA A 126 -1.81 -11.05 -12.14
CA ALA A 126 -1.62 -11.23 -13.59
C ALA A 126 -1.11 -12.65 -13.90
N GLY A 127 -0.17 -13.18 -13.12
CA GLY A 127 0.36 -14.53 -13.30
C GLY A 127 -0.65 -15.66 -13.08
N LYS A 128 -1.53 -15.54 -12.07
CA LYS A 128 -2.49 -16.60 -11.69
C LYS A 128 -3.86 -16.51 -12.38
N TRP A 129 -4.35 -15.31 -12.71
CA TRP A 129 -5.73 -15.11 -13.18
C TRP A 129 -5.84 -14.68 -14.65
N PHE A 130 -4.74 -14.27 -15.30
CA PHE A 130 -4.75 -13.80 -16.68
C PHE A 130 -3.74 -14.56 -17.56
N GLY A 131 -4.19 -14.98 -18.75
CA GLY A 131 -3.32 -15.56 -19.79
C GLY A 131 -2.30 -14.52 -20.28
N ALA A 132 -1.19 -14.98 -20.87
CA ALA A 132 -0.02 -14.18 -21.21
C ALA A 132 -0.32 -12.84 -21.92
N ASP A 133 -1.38 -12.77 -22.73
CA ASP A 133 -1.79 -11.57 -23.48
C ASP A 133 -2.53 -10.48 -22.67
N GLU A 134 -3.18 -10.79 -21.53
CA GLU A 134 -3.90 -9.78 -20.72
C GLU A 134 -3.11 -9.31 -19.48
N ARG A 135 -1.91 -9.86 -19.26
CA ARG A 135 -1.08 -9.56 -18.08
C ARG A 135 -0.58 -8.12 -18.04
N GLY A 136 -0.30 -7.54 -19.21
CA GLY A 136 0.14 -6.15 -19.32
C GLY A 136 -0.92 -5.17 -18.85
N ALA A 137 -2.15 -5.33 -19.34
CA ALA A 137 -3.28 -4.46 -18.99
C ALA A 137 -3.71 -4.60 -17.51
N ALA A 138 -3.70 -5.83 -16.97
CA ALA A 138 -4.05 -6.05 -15.57
C ALA A 138 -3.01 -5.50 -14.58
N THR A 139 -1.73 -5.46 -14.99
CA THR A 139 -0.65 -4.88 -14.17
C THR A 139 -0.61 -3.36 -14.26
N SER A 140 -0.98 -2.77 -15.41
CA SER A 140 -1.03 -1.31 -15.58
C SER A 140 -2.26 -0.66 -14.96
N LEU A 141 -3.36 -1.41 -14.75
CA LEU A 141 -4.59 -0.90 -14.12
C LEU A 141 -4.58 -0.95 -12.58
N GLY A 142 -3.70 -1.75 -11.98
CA GLY A 142 -3.63 -1.96 -10.52
C GLY A 142 -2.56 -1.10 -9.87
#